data_AF-A0A7V2X959-F1
#
_entry.id   AF-A0A7V2X959-F1
#
_cell.length_a   1.000
_cell.length_b   1.000
_cell.length_c   1.000
_cell.angle_alpha   90.00
_cell.angle_beta   90.00
_cell.angle_gamma   90.00
#
_symmetry.space_group_name_H-M   'P 1'
#
loop_
_entity.id
_entity.type
_entity.pdbx_description
1 polymer ?
#
loop_
_entity_poly.entity_id
_entity_poly.type
_entity_poly.pdbx_seq_one_letter_code
_entity_poly.pdbx_strand_id
1 'polypeptide(L)'
;MKRGWLLWFLILAVGVSAVLSQGCGSAYMRNRLNDALDILDIGITITPRAEPDFALFFDFYNFLPLGYADVKGKLLGLGNRNFGWNDFEMQAWGLLAWGQRKYGTGKFNPADLHQRRSNQPGLTERQKYDVGFVGAFAGKNPPPEFWFFDCGPRIIHLGWIGITETSRYVDLLDFILGWTTLDILFDDLEK
;
A
#
# COMPACT_ATOMS: atom_id res chain seq x y z
N MET A 1 -38.93 -2.35 35.29
CA MET A 1 -38.18 -3.15 34.28
C MET A 1 -37.09 -2.39 33.49
N LYS A 2 -36.80 -1.09 33.70
CA LYS A 2 -35.78 -0.36 32.91
C LYS A 2 -34.37 -0.21 33.56
N ARG A 3 -34.23 -0.51 34.85
CA ARG A 3 -32.95 -0.33 35.59
C ARG A 3 -31.87 -1.37 35.28
N GLY A 4 -32.26 -2.59 34.87
CA GLY A 4 -31.28 -3.65 34.56
C GLY A 4 -30.51 -3.41 33.27
N TRP A 5 -31.16 -2.86 32.24
CA TRP A 5 -30.55 -2.68 30.92
C TRP A 5 -29.44 -1.63 30.91
N LEU A 6 -29.60 -0.55 31.68
CA LEU A 6 -28.59 0.48 31.85
C LEU A 6 -27.33 -0.03 32.57
N LEU A 7 -27.52 -0.94 33.54
CA LEU A 7 -26.40 -1.55 34.27
C LEU A 7 -25.60 -2.49 33.36
N TRP A 8 -26.28 -3.30 32.54
CA TRP A 8 -25.62 -4.17 31.55
C TRP A 8 -24.87 -3.38 30.49
N PHE A 9 -25.44 -2.28 29.99
CA PHE A 9 -24.76 -1.38 29.06
C PHE A 9 -23.50 -0.76 29.67
N LEU A 10 -23.56 -0.32 30.92
CA LEU A 10 -22.39 0.23 31.63
C LEU A 10 -21.32 -0.83 31.87
N ILE A 11 -21.69 -2.04 32.26
CA ILE A 11 -20.74 -3.16 32.44
C ILE A 11 -20.07 -3.51 31.11
N LEU A 12 -20.82 -3.54 30.01
CA LEU A 12 -20.29 -3.83 28.68
C LEU A 12 -19.38 -2.70 28.18
N ALA A 13 -19.75 -1.44 28.38
CA ALA A 13 -18.94 -0.28 28.01
C ALA A 13 -17.63 -0.18 28.83
N VAL A 14 -17.69 -0.49 30.13
CA VAL A 14 -16.50 -0.56 31.01
C VAL A 14 -15.64 -1.76 30.66
N GLY A 15 -16.24 -2.92 30.36
CA GLY A 15 -15.50 -4.11 29.91
C GLY A 15 -14.77 -3.87 28.60
N VAL A 16 -15.43 -3.26 27.61
CA VAL A 16 -14.80 -2.85 26.34
C VAL A 16 -13.71 -1.82 26.59
N SER A 17 -13.94 -0.81 27.43
CA SER A 17 -12.91 0.19 27.77
C SER A 17 -11.72 -0.41 28.52
N ALA A 18 -11.92 -1.41 29.37
CA ALA A 18 -10.85 -2.11 30.09
C ALA A 18 -10.01 -2.98 29.14
N VAL A 19 -10.65 -3.65 28.18
CA VAL A 19 -9.94 -4.40 27.11
C VAL A 19 -9.17 -3.46 26.18
N LEU A 20 -9.73 -2.28 25.89
CA LEU A 20 -9.07 -1.26 25.06
C LEU A 20 -7.93 -0.50 25.78
N SER A 21 -7.92 -0.48 27.13
CA SER A 21 -6.94 0.28 27.93
C SER A 21 -5.76 -0.55 28.44
N GLN A 22 -5.81 -1.88 28.34
CA GLN A 22 -4.61 -2.69 28.51
C GLN A 22 -3.77 -2.56 27.23
N GLY A 23 -2.53 -2.09 27.33
CA GLY A 23 -1.66 -1.70 26.19
C GLY A 23 -1.44 -2.74 25.08
N CYS A 24 -1.91 -3.97 25.25
CA CYS A 24 -2.01 -4.97 24.18
C CYS A 24 -3.15 -4.68 23.19
N GLY A 25 -4.28 -4.13 23.64
CA GLY A 25 -5.42 -3.76 22.79
C GLY A 25 -5.13 -2.58 21.88
N SER A 26 -4.30 -1.62 22.32
CA SER A 26 -3.91 -0.48 21.47
C SER A 26 -2.91 -0.88 20.39
N ALA A 27 -1.95 -1.76 20.70
CA ALA A 27 -1.02 -2.31 19.71
C ALA A 27 -1.76 -3.19 18.69
N TYR A 28 -2.61 -4.11 19.15
CA TYR A 28 -3.42 -4.96 18.30
C TYR A 28 -4.33 -4.16 17.36
N MET A 29 -5.12 -3.21 17.89
CA MET A 29 -6.00 -2.39 17.05
C MET A 29 -5.23 -1.47 16.12
N ARG A 30 -4.03 -1.02 16.51
CA ARG A 30 -3.15 -0.21 15.65
C ARG A 30 -2.59 -1.04 14.49
N ASN A 31 -2.24 -2.29 14.73
CA ASN A 31 -1.79 -3.21 13.69
C ASN A 31 -2.93 -3.48 12.71
N ARG A 32 -4.12 -3.85 13.19
CA ARG A 32 -5.29 -4.03 12.31
C ARG A 32 -5.66 -2.77 11.50
N LEU A 33 -5.43 -1.58 12.06
CA LEU A 33 -5.59 -0.34 11.32
C LEU A 33 -4.49 -0.15 10.26
N ASN A 34 -3.25 -0.53 10.55
CA ASN A 34 -2.16 -0.49 9.58
C ASN A 34 -2.46 -1.39 8.39
N ASP A 35 -2.76 -2.68 8.59
CA ASP A 35 -3.04 -3.59 7.48
C ASP A 35 -4.25 -3.11 6.67
N ALA A 36 -5.29 -2.59 7.33
CA ALA A 36 -6.43 -2.01 6.65
C ALA A 36 -6.05 -0.86 5.71
N LEU A 37 -5.02 -0.09 6.05
CA LEU A 37 -4.53 1.02 5.25
C LEU A 37 -3.51 0.59 4.18
N ASP A 38 -2.95 -0.62 4.25
CA ASP A 38 -2.04 -1.16 3.22
C ASP A 38 -2.78 -1.81 2.06
N ILE A 39 -4.00 -2.30 2.29
CA ILE A 39 -4.85 -2.94 1.26
C ILE A 39 -5.00 -2.08 0.01
N LEU A 40 -5.07 -0.75 0.16
CA LEU A 40 -5.44 0.16 -0.91
C LEU A 40 -4.67 1.47 -0.83
N ASP A 41 -3.90 1.78 -1.87
CA ASP A 41 -3.45 3.15 -2.14
C ASP A 41 -4.36 3.73 -3.23
N ILE A 42 -5.10 4.80 -2.95
CA ILE A 42 -6.03 5.41 -3.91
C ILE A 42 -6.06 6.92 -3.75
N GLY A 43 -6.13 7.65 -4.86
CA GLY A 43 -6.35 9.08 -4.80
C GLY A 43 -6.21 9.81 -6.11
N ILE A 44 -6.29 11.14 -5.99
CA ILE A 44 -6.10 12.08 -7.10
C ILE A 44 -4.63 12.46 -7.14
N THR A 45 -3.96 12.18 -8.24
CA THR A 45 -2.59 12.61 -8.48
C THR A 45 -2.58 14.00 -9.10
N ILE A 46 -1.72 14.88 -8.60
CA ILE A 46 -1.60 16.28 -9.04
C ILE A 46 -0.15 16.60 -9.34
N THR A 47 0.12 17.16 -10.52
CA THR A 47 1.43 17.66 -10.90
C THR A 47 1.49 19.16 -10.62
N PRO A 48 2.20 19.63 -9.58
CA PRO A 48 2.21 21.05 -9.22
C PRO A 48 3.12 21.90 -10.12
N ARG A 49 3.85 21.27 -11.04
CA ARG A 49 4.74 21.94 -12.00
C ARG A 49 3.94 22.53 -13.16
N ALA A 50 4.55 23.47 -13.87
CA ALA A 50 3.96 24.03 -15.09
C ALA A 50 3.91 23.02 -16.24
N GLU A 51 4.86 22.08 -16.30
CA GLU A 51 4.94 21.06 -17.33
C GLU A 51 3.92 19.94 -17.05
N PRO A 52 3.12 19.53 -18.05
CA PRO A 52 2.20 18.42 -17.92
C PRO A 52 2.95 17.08 -17.87
N ASP A 53 2.50 16.18 -16.99
CA ASP A 53 2.94 14.79 -16.94
C ASP A 53 1.92 13.90 -17.69
N PHE A 54 2.34 12.69 -18.06
CA PHE A 54 1.45 11.71 -18.71
C PHE A 54 1.62 10.33 -18.09
N ALA A 55 0.49 9.69 -17.78
CA ALA A 55 0.44 8.28 -17.46
C ALA A 55 -0.83 7.62 -17.97
N LEU A 56 -0.64 6.50 -18.65
CA LEU A 56 -1.65 5.51 -18.94
C LEU A 56 -0.98 4.15 -18.73
N PHE A 57 -1.09 3.64 -17.51
CA PHE A 57 -0.41 2.41 -17.13
C PHE A 57 -1.35 1.55 -16.27
N PHE A 58 -1.44 0.27 -16.62
CA PHE A 58 -2.20 -0.72 -15.89
C PHE A 58 -1.29 -1.93 -15.66
N ASP A 59 -1.28 -2.44 -14.45
CA ASP A 59 -0.60 -3.67 -14.13
C ASP A 59 -1.60 -4.68 -13.58
N PHE A 60 -1.83 -5.75 -14.34
CA PHE A 60 -2.67 -6.84 -13.87
C PHE A 60 -1.79 -7.83 -13.12
N TYR A 61 -1.94 -7.86 -11.80
CA TYR A 61 -1.33 -8.85 -10.91
C TYR A 61 0.22 -8.84 -10.85
N ASN A 62 0.89 -7.72 -11.17
CA ASN A 62 2.34 -7.66 -11.41
C ASN A 62 2.82 -8.55 -12.59
N PHE A 63 1.90 -9.08 -13.39
CA PHE A 63 2.12 -10.09 -14.43
C PHE A 63 1.99 -9.54 -15.84
N LEU A 64 1.11 -8.56 -16.03
CA LEU A 64 0.80 -7.98 -17.32
C LEU A 64 0.85 -6.45 -17.24
N PRO A 65 2.04 -5.86 -17.02
CA PRO A 65 2.22 -4.42 -17.14
C PRO A 65 1.96 -3.98 -18.57
N LEU A 66 1.08 -2.99 -18.73
CA LEU A 66 0.73 -2.42 -20.03
C LEU A 66 0.68 -0.89 -19.94
N GLY A 67 1.42 -0.25 -20.84
CA GLY A 67 1.36 1.19 -21.04
C GLY A 67 2.62 1.90 -20.56
N TYR A 68 2.47 3.17 -20.21
CA TYR A 68 3.55 4.07 -19.85
C TYR A 68 3.10 5.07 -18.79
N ALA A 69 3.96 5.39 -17.84
CA ALA A 69 3.75 6.41 -16.83
C ALA A 69 5.07 7.14 -16.53
N ASP A 70 5.04 8.46 -16.51
CA ASP A 70 6.07 9.30 -15.92
C ASP A 70 5.41 10.48 -15.24
N VAL A 71 5.17 10.32 -13.93
CA VAL A 71 4.47 11.29 -13.09
C VAL A 71 5.28 11.50 -11.81
N LYS A 72 5.56 12.77 -11.51
CA LYS A 72 6.17 13.17 -10.24
C LYS A 72 5.35 14.31 -9.66
N GLY A 73 4.63 14.07 -8.58
CA GLY A 73 3.68 15.03 -8.07
C GLY A 73 3.27 14.78 -6.63
N LYS A 74 2.00 15.08 -6.36
CA LYS A 74 1.34 14.86 -5.08
C LYS A 74 0.17 13.92 -5.27
N LEU A 75 -0.13 13.12 -4.27
CA LEU A 75 -1.35 12.33 -4.17
C LEU A 75 -2.23 12.97 -3.10
N LEU A 76 -3.48 13.28 -3.42
CA LEU A 76 -4.52 13.59 -2.45
C LEU A 76 -5.41 12.35 -2.30
N GLY A 77 -5.26 11.65 -1.19
CA GLY A 77 -5.98 10.39 -0.93
C GLY A 77 -5.29 9.54 0.12
N LEU A 78 -5.47 8.23 0.01
CA LEU A 78 -4.79 7.24 0.84
C LEU A 78 -3.52 6.78 0.12
N GLY A 79 -2.37 6.91 0.78
CA GLY A 79 -1.09 6.44 0.27
C GLY A 79 -0.13 6.13 1.40
N ASN A 80 0.48 4.94 1.42
CA ASN A 80 1.51 4.54 2.39
C ASN A 80 1.04 4.79 3.83
N ARG A 81 -0.09 4.18 4.20
CA ARG A 81 -0.76 4.28 5.51
C ARG A 81 -1.17 5.71 5.93
N ASN A 82 -1.11 6.70 5.05
CA ASN A 82 -1.42 8.09 5.37
C ASN A 82 -2.54 8.65 4.49
N PHE A 83 -3.56 9.23 5.12
CA PHE A 83 -4.61 9.98 4.43
C PHE A 83 -4.23 11.46 4.30
N GLY A 84 -4.39 12.03 3.11
CA GLY A 84 -4.16 13.45 2.83
C GLY A 84 -3.19 13.67 1.68
N TRP A 85 -2.34 14.68 1.81
CA TRP A 85 -1.34 15.03 0.81
C TRP A 85 -0.06 14.22 0.99
N ASN A 86 0.23 13.34 0.04
CA ASN A 86 1.42 12.51 0.00
C ASN A 86 2.30 12.89 -1.20
N ASP A 87 3.61 12.70 -1.08
CA ASP A 87 4.49 12.69 -2.26
C ASP A 87 4.08 11.54 -3.17
N PHE A 88 4.11 11.76 -4.49
CA PHE A 88 3.76 10.73 -5.47
C PHE A 88 4.83 10.66 -6.56
N GLU A 89 5.30 9.45 -6.82
CA GLU A 89 6.23 9.18 -7.92
C GLU A 89 5.82 7.89 -8.61
N MET A 90 5.68 7.96 -9.93
CA MET A 90 5.43 6.80 -10.78
C MET A 90 6.20 6.93 -12.08
N GLN A 91 7.16 6.04 -12.29
CA GLN A 91 7.83 5.84 -13.57
C GLN A 91 7.67 4.39 -13.97
N ALA A 92 6.88 4.11 -14.98
CA ALA A 92 6.59 2.75 -15.40
C ALA A 92 6.47 2.63 -16.91
N TRP A 93 6.84 1.49 -17.44
CA TRP A 93 6.48 1.08 -18.79
C TRP A 93 6.26 -0.43 -18.82
N GLY A 94 5.40 -0.90 -19.71
CA GLY A 94 5.05 -2.30 -19.80
C GLY A 94 4.56 -2.72 -21.17
N LEU A 95 5.02 -3.89 -21.62
CA LEU A 95 4.64 -4.54 -22.86
C LEU A 95 4.23 -5.99 -22.58
N LEU A 96 3.22 -6.17 -21.74
CA LEU A 96 2.66 -7.46 -21.30
C LEU A 96 3.69 -8.33 -20.55
N ALA A 97 4.60 -8.97 -21.28
CA ALA A 97 5.53 -9.94 -20.73
C ALA A 97 6.65 -9.32 -19.88
N TRP A 98 6.99 -8.06 -20.17
CA TRP A 98 8.09 -7.34 -19.55
C TRP A 98 7.72 -5.88 -19.37
N GLY A 99 8.19 -5.29 -18.27
CA GLY A 99 8.19 -3.86 -18.05
C GLY A 99 9.20 -3.48 -16.99
N GLN A 100 9.21 -2.20 -16.64
CA GLN A 100 9.96 -1.68 -15.50
C GLN A 100 9.08 -0.70 -14.74
N ARG A 101 9.19 -0.69 -13.41
CA ARG A 101 8.36 0.14 -12.54
C ARG A 101 9.20 0.74 -11.40
N LYS A 102 8.98 2.01 -11.13
CA LYS A 102 9.32 2.72 -9.88
C LYS A 102 8.03 3.39 -9.44
N TYR A 103 7.55 3.05 -8.25
CA TYR A 103 6.30 3.53 -7.71
C TYR A 103 6.46 3.80 -6.22
N GLY A 104 5.82 4.85 -5.73
CA GLY A 104 5.51 4.95 -4.32
C GLY A 104 4.86 6.26 -3.90
N THR A 105 4.26 6.19 -2.71
CA THR A 105 3.51 7.27 -2.07
C THR A 105 4.19 7.68 -0.75
N GLY A 106 4.17 8.98 -0.43
CA GLY A 106 4.81 9.53 0.75
C GLY A 106 6.35 9.52 0.69
N LYS A 107 6.99 9.66 1.85
CA LYS A 107 8.45 9.56 1.98
C LYS A 107 8.88 8.11 1.88
N PHE A 108 10.03 7.87 1.25
CA PHE A 108 10.61 6.54 1.19
C PHE A 108 10.96 6.05 2.60
N ASN A 109 10.49 4.85 2.96
CA ASN A 109 10.79 4.22 4.23
C ASN A 109 11.53 2.90 3.98
N PRO A 110 12.83 2.79 4.30
CA PRO A 110 13.57 1.53 4.15
C PRO A 110 13.15 0.45 5.16
N ALA A 111 12.32 0.77 6.16
CA ALA A 111 11.72 -0.22 7.05
C ALA A 111 10.39 -0.78 6.51
N ASP A 112 9.82 -0.20 5.46
CA ASP A 112 8.59 -0.71 4.85
C ASP A 112 8.94 -1.82 3.84
N LEU A 113 8.39 -3.02 4.07
CA LEU A 113 8.62 -4.21 3.24
C LEU A 113 8.11 -4.01 1.80
N HIS A 114 7.07 -3.21 1.61
CA HIS A 114 6.55 -2.88 0.28
C HIS A 114 7.49 -1.93 -0.50
N GLN A 115 8.41 -1.25 0.19
CA GLN A 115 9.34 -0.29 -0.40
C GLN A 115 10.79 -0.81 -0.47
N ARG A 116 11.18 -1.72 0.43
CA ARG A 116 12.54 -2.28 0.52
C ARG A 116 12.57 -3.71 -0.02
N ARG A 117 13.61 -4.05 -0.80
CA ARG A 117 13.94 -5.46 -1.08
C ARG A 117 14.66 -6.09 0.10
N SER A 118 14.30 -7.33 0.46
CA SER A 118 14.99 -8.10 1.51
C SER A 118 16.52 -8.23 1.29
N ASN A 119 16.98 -8.19 0.03
CA ASN A 119 18.38 -8.30 -0.35
C ASN A 119 19.12 -6.96 -0.57
N GLN A 120 18.48 -5.81 -0.29
CA GLN A 120 19.10 -4.48 -0.45
C GLN A 120 18.97 -3.63 0.83
N PRO A 121 19.70 -3.99 1.90
CA PRO A 121 19.76 -3.15 3.09
C PRO A 121 20.46 -1.82 2.78
N GLY A 122 19.93 -0.69 3.28
CA GLY A 122 20.57 0.63 3.16
C GLY A 122 20.17 1.46 1.94
N LEU A 123 19.08 1.12 1.24
CA LEU A 123 18.51 2.00 0.23
C LEU A 123 18.15 3.36 0.83
N THR A 124 18.48 4.43 0.11
CA THR A 124 18.09 5.80 0.45
C THR A 124 16.93 6.31 -0.41
N GLU A 125 16.58 5.58 -1.46
CA GLU A 125 15.55 5.94 -2.42
C GLU A 125 14.88 4.72 -3.05
N ARG A 126 13.69 4.94 -3.62
CA ARG A 126 12.92 3.95 -4.37
C ARG A 126 13.71 3.46 -5.57
N GLN A 127 13.78 2.15 -5.73
CA GLN A 127 14.46 1.52 -6.86
C GLN A 127 13.47 1.18 -7.97
N LYS A 128 13.98 1.13 -9.21
CA LYS A 128 13.26 0.52 -10.32
C LYS A 128 13.36 -1.00 -10.23
N TYR A 129 12.27 -1.68 -10.52
CA TYR A 129 12.21 -3.15 -10.64
C TYR A 129 11.55 -3.57 -11.95
N ASP A 130 11.92 -4.75 -12.40
CA ASP A 130 11.36 -5.42 -13.56
C ASP A 130 9.99 -6.01 -13.18
N VAL A 131 9.02 -5.84 -14.07
CA VAL A 131 7.63 -6.33 -13.91
C VAL A 131 7.22 -7.15 -15.13
N GLY A 132 6.08 -7.83 -15.03
CA GLY A 132 5.59 -8.74 -16.06
C GLY A 132 6.13 -10.15 -15.88
N PHE A 133 5.44 -11.16 -16.41
CA PHE A 133 5.79 -12.55 -16.10
C PHE A 133 7.26 -12.88 -16.46
N VAL A 134 7.81 -12.38 -17.57
CA VAL A 134 9.23 -12.57 -17.90
C VAL A 134 10.11 -11.72 -16.99
N GLY A 135 9.75 -10.46 -16.76
CA GLY A 135 10.52 -9.56 -15.89
C GLY A 135 10.60 -10.06 -14.44
N ALA A 136 9.53 -10.67 -13.93
CA ALA A 136 9.48 -11.20 -12.57
C ALA A 136 10.38 -12.43 -12.37
N PHE A 137 10.47 -13.31 -13.37
CA PHE A 137 11.26 -14.56 -13.27
C PHE A 137 12.68 -14.46 -13.84
N ALA A 138 12.91 -13.59 -14.82
CA ALA A 138 14.18 -13.46 -15.55
C ALA A 138 14.77 -12.05 -15.50
N GLY A 139 14.10 -11.09 -14.86
CA GLY A 139 14.60 -9.74 -14.66
C GLY A 139 15.81 -9.70 -13.73
N LYS A 140 16.61 -8.65 -13.87
CA LYS A 140 17.78 -8.42 -13.01
C LYS A 140 17.38 -7.79 -11.68
N ASN A 141 16.23 -7.13 -11.66
CA ASN A 141 15.74 -6.34 -10.55
C ASN A 141 14.34 -6.81 -10.16
N PRO A 142 14.18 -7.91 -9.40
CA PRO A 142 12.85 -8.36 -9.00
C PRO A 142 12.12 -7.30 -8.16
N PRO A 143 10.78 -7.32 -8.13
CA PRO A 143 10.00 -6.46 -7.24
C PRO A 143 10.31 -6.77 -5.77
N PRO A 144 10.21 -5.77 -4.86
CA PRO A 144 10.49 -5.94 -3.43
C PRO A 144 9.59 -7.00 -2.78
N GLU A 145 8.33 -7.03 -3.18
CA GLU A 145 7.39 -8.10 -2.86
C GLU A 145 6.75 -8.60 -4.14
N PHE A 146 6.78 -9.93 -4.34
CA PHE A 146 6.17 -10.56 -5.49
C PHE A 146 5.01 -11.43 -5.05
N TRP A 147 3.84 -10.82 -4.96
CA TRP A 147 2.59 -11.52 -4.74
C TRP A 147 1.78 -11.56 -6.03
N PHE A 148 1.47 -12.79 -6.47
CA PHE A 148 0.72 -13.06 -7.70
C PHE A 148 -0.72 -12.53 -7.69
N PHE A 149 -1.23 -12.14 -6.52
CA PHE A 149 -2.59 -11.64 -6.38
C PHE A 149 -2.68 -10.14 -6.23
N ASP A 150 -1.56 -9.42 -6.07
CA ASP A 150 -1.58 -7.97 -5.89
C ASP A 150 -1.73 -7.25 -7.21
N CYS A 151 -2.73 -6.39 -7.31
CA CYS A 151 -2.88 -5.49 -8.44
C CYS A 151 -1.93 -4.31 -8.26
N GLY A 152 -0.89 -4.29 -9.07
CA GLY A 152 0.02 -3.15 -9.16
C GLY A 152 -0.71 -1.83 -9.50
N PRO A 153 -0.01 -0.70 -9.42
CA PRO A 153 -0.61 0.61 -9.65
C PRO A 153 -1.24 0.69 -11.04
N ARG A 154 -2.50 1.10 -11.04
CA ARG A 154 -3.28 1.52 -12.20
C ARG A 154 -3.40 3.03 -12.15
N ILE A 155 -2.94 3.69 -13.19
CA ILE A 155 -2.93 5.15 -13.25
C ILE A 155 -3.42 5.64 -14.61
N ILE A 156 -4.27 6.66 -14.55
CA ILE A 156 -4.61 7.52 -15.67
C ILE A 156 -4.31 8.95 -15.21
N HIS A 157 -3.27 9.56 -15.78
CA HIS A 157 -2.85 10.92 -15.52
C HIS A 157 -2.69 11.66 -16.85
N LEU A 158 -3.43 12.76 -17.00
CA LEU A 158 -3.42 13.57 -18.21
C LEU A 158 -3.18 15.02 -17.83
N GLY A 159 -1.98 15.53 -18.13
CA GLY A 159 -1.64 16.91 -17.85
C GLY A 159 -1.23 17.13 -16.41
N TRP A 160 -2.13 17.71 -15.62
CA TRP A 160 -1.86 18.11 -14.23
C TRP A 160 -2.63 17.29 -13.20
N ILE A 161 -3.59 16.48 -13.65
CA ILE A 161 -4.47 15.72 -12.79
C ILE A 161 -4.62 14.30 -13.30
N GLY A 162 -4.76 13.37 -12.37
CA GLY A 162 -5.01 11.98 -12.65
C GLY A 162 -5.63 11.27 -11.47
N ILE A 163 -5.91 9.99 -11.68
CA ILE A 163 -6.33 9.06 -10.65
C ILE A 163 -5.37 7.89 -10.63
N THR A 164 -5.02 7.44 -9.43
CA THR A 164 -4.21 6.24 -9.23
C THR A 164 -4.89 5.35 -8.23
N GLU A 165 -4.74 4.05 -8.43
CA GLU A 165 -5.18 3.04 -7.49
C GLU A 165 -4.22 1.85 -7.53
N THR A 166 -3.89 1.32 -6.35
CA THR A 166 -3.10 0.09 -6.15
C THR A 166 -3.84 -0.73 -5.12
N SER A 167 -4.06 -2.02 -5.37
CA SER A 167 -4.71 -2.90 -4.40
C SER A 167 -3.85 -4.12 -4.09
N ARG A 168 -3.64 -4.34 -2.80
CA ARG A 168 -2.79 -5.40 -2.26
C ARG A 168 -3.69 -6.43 -1.59
N TYR A 169 -3.97 -7.51 -2.31
CA TYR A 169 -4.91 -8.52 -1.85
C TYR A 169 -4.28 -9.44 -0.82
N VAL A 170 -2.95 -9.55 -0.78
CA VAL A 170 -2.27 -10.26 0.32
C VAL A 170 -2.42 -9.50 1.64
N ASP A 171 -2.33 -8.17 1.63
CA ASP A 171 -2.60 -7.35 2.83
C ASP A 171 -4.07 -7.47 3.27
N LEU A 172 -5.01 -7.66 2.34
CA LEU A 172 -6.41 -7.95 2.68
C LEU A 172 -6.54 -9.31 3.38
N LEU A 173 -5.79 -10.32 2.93
CA LEU A 173 -5.77 -11.62 3.59
C LEU A 173 -5.12 -11.53 4.97
N ASP A 174 -4.02 -10.79 5.11
CA ASP A 174 -3.39 -10.55 6.41
C ASP A 174 -4.33 -9.83 7.36
N PHE A 175 -4.98 -8.76 6.90
CA PHE A 175 -5.99 -8.03 7.67
C PHE A 175 -7.09 -8.97 8.19
N ILE A 176 -7.63 -9.84 7.34
CA ILE A 176 -8.68 -10.81 7.74
C ILE A 176 -8.13 -11.83 8.75
N LEU A 177 -6.94 -12.37 8.49
CA LEU A 177 -6.35 -13.42 9.32
C LEU A 177 -5.86 -12.90 10.67
N GLY A 178 -5.37 -11.67 10.77
CA GLY A 178 -4.89 -11.16 12.05
C GLY A 178 -6.00 -10.74 13.00
N TRP A 179 -7.27 -10.73 12.58
CA TRP A 179 -8.40 -10.83 13.54
C TRP A 179 -8.39 -12.12 14.37
N THR A 180 -7.67 -13.14 13.90
CA THR A 180 -7.43 -14.41 14.60
C THR A 180 -6.03 -14.50 15.22
N THR A 181 -5.28 -13.39 15.26
CA THR A 181 -3.88 -13.28 15.71
C THR A 181 -2.83 -13.91 14.78
N LEU A 182 -3.22 -14.33 13.58
CA LEU A 182 -2.30 -14.79 12.55
C LEU A 182 -1.77 -13.59 11.75
N ASP A 183 -0.45 -13.45 11.68
CA ASP A 183 0.27 -12.47 10.86
C ASP A 183 1.09 -13.23 9.82
N ILE A 184 0.65 -13.20 8.56
CA ILE A 184 1.26 -13.93 7.45
C ILE A 184 2.35 -13.14 6.74
N LEU A 185 2.35 -11.81 6.91
CA LEU A 185 3.33 -10.90 6.32
C LEU A 185 4.50 -10.57 7.27
N PHE A 186 4.35 -10.89 8.55
CA PHE A 186 5.33 -10.66 9.61
C PHE A 186 5.68 -9.17 9.79
N ASP A 187 4.77 -8.26 9.43
CA ASP A 187 5.02 -6.81 9.46
C ASP A 187 4.59 -6.15 10.79
N ASP A 188 3.93 -6.90 11.68
CA ASP A 188 3.53 -6.43 13.01
C ASP A 188 4.69 -6.35 14.02
N LEU A 189 5.79 -7.06 13.76
CA LEU A 189 6.92 -7.23 14.69
C LEU A 189 8.06 -6.21 14.50
N GLU A 190 8.06 -5.42 13.41
CA GLU A 190 9.17 -4.50 13.06
C GLU A 190 9.07 -3.07 13.66
N LYS A 191 8.41 -2.86 14.81
CA LYS A 191 8.33 -1.51 15.45
C LYS A 191 9.32 -1.27 16.58
#